data_AF-A0A520H4A8-F1
#
_entry.id   AF-A0A520H4A8-F1
#
_cell.length_a   1.000
_cell.length_b   1.000
_cell.length_c   1.000
_cell.angle_alpha   90.00
_cell.angle_beta   90.00
_cell.angle_gamma   90.00
#
_symmetry.space_group_name_H-M   'P 1'
#
loop_
_entity.id
_entity.type
_entity.pdbx_description
1 polymer ?
#
loop_
_entity_poly.entity_id
_entity_poly.type
_entity_poly.pdbx_seq_one_letter_code
_entity_poly.pdbx_strand_id
1 'polypeptide(L)' 'LLFLAKAIERIGDHAKNIAEFIIYIVKGADVRHTSMAEIESALE' A
#
# COMPACT_ATOMS: atom_id res chain seq x y z
N LEU A 1 8.33 -24.63 0.54
CA LEU A 1 7.79 -23.54 1.41
C LEU A 1 8.33 -22.16 1.04
N LEU A 2 9.64 -21.98 0.82
CA LEU A 2 10.23 -20.67 0.43
C LEU A 2 9.57 -20.00 -0.79
N PHE A 3 9.20 -20.77 -1.83
CA PHE A 3 8.52 -20.23 -3.01
C PHE A 3 7.10 -19.73 -2.73
N LEU A 4 6.39 -20.35 -1.78
CA LEU A 4 5.06 -19.91 -1.35
C LEU A 4 5.17 -18.57 -0.61
N ALA A 5 6.14 -18.46 0.30
CA ALA A 5 6.39 -17.21 1.02
C ALA A 5 6.73 -16.05 0.05
N LYS A 6 7.61 -16.30 -0.94
CA LYS A 6 7.93 -15.31 -1.98
C LYS A 6 6.73 -14.94 -2.86
N ALA A 7 5.83 -15.89 -3.14
CA ALA A 7 4.63 -15.59 -3.91
C ALA A 7 3.69 -14.65 -3.13
N ILE A 8 3.52 -14.89 -1.82
CA ILE A 8 2.69 -14.06 -0.94
C ILE A 8 3.30 -12.67 -0.76
N GLU A 9 4.61 -12.57 -0.57
CA GLU A 9 5.33 -11.28 -0.51
C GLU A 9 5.03 -10.42 -1.75
N ARG A 10 5.17 -10.99 -2.95
CA ARG A 10 4.89 -10.28 -4.21
C ARG A 10 3.43 -9.85 -4.36
N ILE A 11 2.50 -10.68 -3.88
CA ILE A 11 1.06 -10.33 -3.86
C ILE A 11 0.83 -9.15 -2.91
N GLY A 12 1.46 -9.17 -1.73
CA GLY A 12 1.40 -8.08 -0.76
C GLY A 12 1.94 -6.76 -1.32
N ASP A 13 3.10 -6.79 -1.96
CA ASP A 13 3.69 -5.61 -2.60
C ASP A 13 2.79 -5.05 -3.71
N HIS A 14 2.19 -5.92 -4.53
CA HIS A 14 1.29 -5.47 -5.58
C HIS A 14 -0.01 -4.86 -5.02
N ALA A 15 -0.57 -5.47 -3.98
CA ALA A 15 -1.75 -4.94 -3.30
C ALA A 15 -1.46 -3.58 -2.65
N LYS A 16 -0.28 -3.41 -2.03
CA LYS A 16 0.16 -2.13 -1.48
C LYS A 16 0.25 -1.05 -2.56
N ASN A 17 0.92 -1.33 -3.67
CA ASN A 17 1.07 -0.36 -4.77
C ASN A 17 -0.29 0.07 -5.34
N ILE A 18 -1.25 -0.86 -5.46
CA ILE A 18 -2.62 -0.54 -5.90
C ILE A 18 -3.31 0.37 -4.88
N ALA A 19 -3.22 0.07 -3.58
CA ALA A 19 -3.85 0.88 -2.54
C ALA A 19 -3.28 2.31 -2.52
N GLU A 20 -1.96 2.47 -2.58
CA GLU A 20 -1.30 3.79 -2.66
C GLU A 20 -1.78 4.58 -3.89
N PHE A 21 -1.95 3.93 -5.04
CA PHE A 21 -2.46 4.57 -6.24
C PHE A 21 -3.92 5.01 -6.11
N ILE A 22 -4.77 4.18 -5.51
CA ILE A 22 -6.18 4.53 -5.26
C ILE A 22 -6.28 5.72 -4.30
N ILE A 23 -5.50 5.74 -3.23
CA ILE A 23 -5.47 6.86 -2.27
C ILE A 23 -5.07 8.15 -2.99
N TYR A 24 -4.05 8.10 -3.83
CA TYR A 24 -3.63 9.24 -4.63
C TYR A 24 -4.75 9.75 -5.56
N ILE A 25 -5.45 8.86 -6.26
CA ILE A 25 -6.55 9.24 -7.16
C ILE A 25 -7.74 9.82 -6.40
N VAL A 26 -8.14 9.22 -5.28
CA VAL A 26 -9.38 9.55 -4.58
C VAL A 26 -9.22 10.75 -3.64
N LYS A 27 -8.11 10.81 -2.90
CA LYS A 27 -7.86 11.84 -1.88
C LYS A 27 -6.90 12.94 -2.37
N GLY A 28 -6.19 12.73 -3.49
CA GLY A 28 -5.14 13.65 -3.95
C GLY A 28 -3.89 13.64 -3.06
N ALA A 29 -3.79 12.70 -2.11
CA ALA A 29 -2.69 12.60 -1.16
C ALA A 29 -1.66 11.58 -1.65
N ASP A 30 -0.39 11.97 -1.70
CA ASP A 30 0.71 11.02 -1.94
C ASP A 30 1.13 10.38 -0.62
N VAL A 31 0.73 9.12 -0.44
CA VAL A 31 1.00 8.32 0.77
C VAL A 31 2.15 7.33 0.59
N ARG A 32 2.96 7.49 -0.45
CA ARG A 32 4.14 6.66 -0.66
C ARG A 32 5.18 6.98 0.41
N HIS A 33 5.76 5.94 1.00
CA HIS A 33 6.81 6.05 2.03
C HIS A 33 6.40 6.77 3.32
N THR A 34 5.09 6.94 3.56
CA THR A 34 4.59 7.47 4.84
C THR A 34 4.33 6.32 5.82
N SER A 35 4.36 6.63 7.11
CA SER A 35 4.01 5.68 8.16
C SER A 35 2.51 5.36 8.13
N MET A 36 2.11 4.18 8.63
CA MET A 36 0.69 3.80 8.66
C MET A 36 -0.19 4.80 9.42
N ALA A 37 0.35 5.48 10.44
CA ALA A 37 -0.35 6.53 11.18
C ALA A 37 -0.65 7.75 10.31
N GLU A 38 0.28 8.14 9.44
CA GLU A 38 0.09 9.24 8.48
C GLU A 38 -0.91 8.85 7.38
N ILE A 39 -0.93 7.58 6.96
CA ILE A 39 -1.93 7.07 6.02
C ILE A 39 -3.32 7.13 6.65
N GLU A 40 -3.48 6.70 7.90
CA GLU A 40 -4.74 6.72 8.62
C GLU A 40 -5.31 8.13 8.73
N SER A 41 -4.48 9.11 9.10
CA SER A 41 -4.88 10.52 9.13
C SER A 41 -5.30 11.09 7.77
N ALA A 42 -4.79 10.56 6.65
CA ALA A 42 -5.19 10.98 5.30
C ALA A 42 -6.48 10.29 4.81
N LEU A 43 -6.88 9.19 5.48
CA LEU A 43 -8.08 8.44 5.17
C LEU A 43 -9.31 8.95 5.94
N GLU A 44 -9.11 9.51 7.14
CA GLU A 44 -10.11 10.33 7.86
C GLU A 44 -10.63 11.50 7.01
#